data_AF-A0AA51GXC4-F1
#
_entry.id   AF-A0AA51GXC4-F1
#
_cell.length_a   1.000
_cell.length_b   1.000
_cell.length_c   1.000
_cell.angle_alpha   90.00
_cell.angle_beta   90.00
_cell.angle_gamma   90.00
#
_symmetry.space_group_name_H-M   'P 1'
#
loop_
_entity.id
_entity.type
_entity.pdbx_description
1 polymer ?
#
loop_
_entity_poly.entity_id
_entity_poly.type
_entity_poly.pdbx_seq_one_letter_code
_entity_poly.pdbx_strand_id
1 'polypeptide(L)'
;MKKKIISILVTCSAIIGLLPALAFAEDIKTEIDLMSMDFREVKTDQQGTNWDWDASDKILTLNNFQGVVNEGIREKSAAILLPEDSILWLEGKNNEITTNSYHCSGIYSDGDLSIEGDGKLEVNIKSMGASAIYVNDGVLYLDDKVEINVDSPRHAIYIYNLKANQVAVSVLDKAKLTFPDELGDDAVYVITRNKVDPNSITFDYKETHDKAEEIITLTKAEAQKPEPEKPEPEKPEEKPIEEIKNDTYTMSIGNKNILKNGAIAHSTDVAPYIKNGYTMLPLRTLLVISNPNVEIIWNSHTKTATISYEGSTFIIIANHDTMTKDGKTVGLTTATEVIDGRLFVSLRDWMKIMDIPNDQVVWNPATKTVTLTN
;
A
#
# COMPACT_ATOMS: atom_id res chain seq x y z
N MET A 1 26.53 18.74 -22.95
CA MET A 1 25.08 18.89 -22.73
C MET A 1 24.89 19.48 -21.34
N LYS A 2 24.21 20.62 -21.22
CA LYS A 2 24.07 21.36 -19.97
C LYS A 2 23.03 20.66 -19.09
N LYS A 3 23.45 20.01 -18.00
CA LYS A 3 22.54 19.55 -16.93
C LYS A 3 21.89 20.77 -16.29
N LYS A 4 20.57 20.89 -16.33
CA LYS A 4 19.83 21.89 -15.57
C LYS A 4 19.30 21.22 -14.32
N ILE A 5 19.82 21.65 -13.17
CA ILE A 5 19.33 21.24 -11.86
C ILE A 5 17.94 21.88 -11.69
N ILE A 6 16.95 21.08 -11.28
CA ILE A 6 15.65 21.57 -10.85
C ILE A 6 15.88 22.54 -9.68
N SER A 7 15.75 23.83 -9.94
CA SER A 7 15.80 24.88 -8.92
C SER A 7 14.38 25.42 -8.78
N ILE A 8 13.61 24.84 -7.85
CA ILE A 8 12.31 25.39 -7.45
C ILE A 8 12.62 26.62 -6.57
N LEU A 9 12.76 27.76 -7.25
CA LEU A 9 13.06 29.05 -6.64
C LEU A 9 11.73 29.72 -6.28
N VAL A 10 11.40 29.78 -4.99
CA VAL A 10 10.26 30.57 -4.48
C VAL A 10 10.62 32.06 -4.64
N THR A 11 10.04 32.73 -5.62
CA THR A 11 10.19 34.17 -5.85
C THR A 11 9.24 34.96 -4.94
N CYS A 12 9.74 35.42 -3.79
CA CYS A 12 9.14 36.54 -3.06
C CYS A 12 9.76 37.86 -3.54
N SER A 13 8.99 38.65 -4.26
CA SER A 13 9.35 40.01 -4.69
C SER A 13 9.67 40.92 -3.50
N ALA A 14 10.74 41.69 -3.67
CA ALA A 14 11.37 42.53 -2.67
C ALA A 14 10.47 43.66 -2.11
N ILE A 15 10.49 43.83 -0.79
CA ILE A 15 10.43 45.13 -0.14
C ILE A 15 11.70 45.24 0.72
N ILE A 16 12.61 46.12 0.31
CA ILE A 16 13.85 46.44 1.00
C ILE A 16 13.52 47.31 2.21
N GLY A 17 13.71 46.75 3.41
CA GLY A 17 13.75 47.47 4.67
C GLY A 17 14.46 46.61 5.70
N LEU A 18 15.51 47.14 6.33
CA LEU A 18 16.40 46.44 7.26
C LEU A 18 15.64 45.47 8.20
N LEU A 19 15.81 44.18 7.96
CA LEU A 19 15.52 43.12 8.93
C LEU A 19 16.80 42.30 9.11
N PRO A 20 17.08 41.80 10.33
CA PRO A 20 18.24 40.96 10.57
C PRO A 20 18.20 39.79 9.60
N ALA A 21 19.34 39.48 8.98
CA ALA A 21 19.47 38.28 8.17
C ALA A 21 19.09 37.09 9.06
N LEU A 22 17.88 36.54 8.85
CA LEU A 22 17.60 35.18 9.24
C LEU A 22 18.57 34.33 8.42
N ALA A 23 19.65 33.90 9.06
CA ALA A 23 20.36 32.73 8.60
C ALA A 23 19.35 31.58 8.69
N PHE A 24 18.77 31.19 7.56
CA PHE A 24 18.13 29.88 7.47
C PHE A 24 19.23 28.88 7.82
N ALA A 25 18.99 28.08 8.86
CA ALA A 25 19.86 26.94 9.11
C ALA A 25 19.89 26.11 7.82
N GLU A 26 21.08 25.90 7.26
CA GLU A 26 21.27 24.86 6.27
C GLU A 26 20.94 23.56 6.99
N ASP A 27 19.83 22.92 6.62
CA ASP A 27 19.42 21.67 7.25
C ASP A 27 20.57 20.66 7.07
N ILE A 28 21.12 20.18 8.18
CA ILE A 28 22.26 19.26 8.15
C ILE A 28 21.75 17.93 7.59
N LYS A 29 22.19 17.58 6.38
CA LYS A 29 21.90 16.28 5.78
C LYS A 29 22.55 15.16 6.59
N THR A 30 21.77 14.12 6.86
CA THR A 30 22.21 12.85 7.45
C THR A 30 23.00 12.07 6.40
N GLU A 31 24.27 11.78 6.69
CA GLU A 31 25.08 10.92 5.83
C GLU A 31 24.60 9.47 5.93
N ILE A 32 24.32 8.87 4.77
CA ILE A 32 23.99 7.45 4.64
C ILE A 32 25.27 6.71 4.26
N ASP A 33 25.80 5.93 5.19
CA ASP A 33 27.04 5.16 5.06
C ASP A 33 26.77 3.69 4.72
N LEU A 34 27.80 2.84 4.67
CA LEU A 34 27.66 1.43 4.29
C LEU A 34 26.80 0.59 5.24
N MET A 35 26.54 1.05 6.47
CA MET A 35 25.87 0.28 7.53
C MET A 35 24.53 0.90 7.95
N SER A 36 24.22 2.13 7.56
CA SER A 36 22.93 2.78 7.86
C SER A 36 21.90 2.58 6.75
N MET A 37 20.60 2.60 7.07
CA MET A 37 19.50 2.49 6.08
C MET A 37 19.50 1.20 5.24
N ASP A 38 20.02 0.09 5.80
CA ASP A 38 19.78 -1.26 5.28
C ASP A 38 18.95 -2.06 6.28
N PHE A 39 17.67 -2.25 5.97
CA PHE A 39 16.70 -2.87 6.86
C PHE A 39 16.41 -4.33 6.51
N ARG A 40 17.02 -4.87 5.44
CA ARG A 40 16.69 -6.20 4.91
C ARG A 40 16.87 -7.33 5.92
N GLU A 41 17.84 -7.18 6.83
CA GLU A 41 18.16 -8.16 7.86
C GLU A 41 17.89 -7.65 9.29
N VAL A 42 17.23 -6.49 9.44
CA VAL A 42 16.97 -5.86 10.73
C VAL A 42 15.71 -6.44 11.36
N LYS A 43 15.87 -7.11 12.51
CA LYS A 43 14.81 -7.87 13.19
C LYS A 43 14.28 -7.22 14.47
N THR A 44 14.76 -6.02 14.78
CA THR A 44 14.39 -5.27 15.98
C THR A 44 14.20 -3.82 15.59
N ASP A 45 13.31 -3.13 16.30
CA ASP A 45 13.04 -1.73 16.04
C ASP A 45 14.30 -0.88 16.15
N GLN A 46 14.41 0.11 15.27
CA GLN A 46 15.51 1.07 15.25
C GLN A 46 14.96 2.47 15.08
N GLN A 47 15.71 3.46 15.54
CA GLN A 47 15.36 4.87 15.40
C GLN A 47 16.61 5.68 15.13
N GLY A 48 16.44 6.77 14.39
CA GLY A 48 17.50 7.75 14.19
C GLY A 48 16.91 9.15 14.01
N THR A 49 17.73 10.05 13.48
CA THR A 49 17.30 11.44 13.27
C THR A 49 16.27 11.49 12.15
N ASN A 50 15.03 11.83 12.49
CA ASN A 50 13.91 12.00 11.56
C ASN A 50 13.48 10.70 10.85
N TRP A 51 13.79 9.54 11.42
CA TRP A 51 13.31 8.25 10.94
C TRP A 51 13.18 7.22 12.07
N ASP A 52 12.27 6.27 11.89
CA ASP A 52 12.09 5.09 12.73
C ASP A 52 11.76 3.85 11.88
N TRP A 53 12.17 2.68 12.38
CA TRP A 53 11.93 1.38 11.76
C TRP A 53 11.18 0.49 12.74
N ASP A 54 9.97 0.09 12.37
CA ASP A 54 9.22 -0.99 13.00
C ASP A 54 9.58 -2.31 12.30
N ALA A 55 10.33 -3.18 12.99
CA ALA A 55 10.80 -4.41 12.38
C ALA A 55 9.70 -5.48 12.28
N SER A 56 8.66 -5.38 13.10
CA SER A 56 7.58 -6.36 13.15
C SER A 56 6.61 -6.17 11.98
N ASP A 57 6.28 -4.92 11.68
CA ASP A 57 5.38 -4.53 10.60
C ASP A 57 6.12 -4.12 9.32
N LYS A 58 7.47 -4.10 9.35
CA LYS A 58 8.37 -3.69 8.25
C LYS A 58 8.08 -2.28 7.73
N ILE A 59 7.90 -1.34 8.66
CA ILE A 59 7.56 0.05 8.36
C ILE A 59 8.79 0.93 8.62
N LEU A 60 9.28 1.59 7.57
CA LEU A 60 10.22 2.69 7.69
C LEU A 60 9.46 4.01 7.65
N THR A 61 9.41 4.73 8.76
CA THR A 61 8.84 6.07 8.82
C THR A 61 9.92 7.11 8.56
N LEU A 62 9.66 8.07 7.67
CA LEU A 62 10.50 9.26 7.46
C LEU A 62 9.70 10.51 7.81
N ASN A 63 10.26 11.40 8.63
CA ASN A 63 9.60 12.66 9.02
C ASN A 63 10.54 13.87 8.88
N ASN A 64 10.49 14.52 7.72
CA ASN A 64 11.46 15.55 7.31
C ASN A 64 12.90 15.02 7.33
N PHE A 65 13.09 13.77 6.91
CA PHE A 65 14.38 13.12 6.79
C PHE A 65 15.18 13.70 5.63
N GLN A 66 16.45 14.06 5.85
CA GLN A 66 17.32 14.53 4.79
C GLN A 66 18.54 13.63 4.68
N GLY A 67 18.54 12.69 3.75
CA GLY A 67 19.59 11.71 3.54
C GLY A 67 20.51 12.05 2.38
N VAL A 68 21.81 11.83 2.53
CA VAL A 68 22.79 11.96 1.44
C VAL A 68 23.74 10.76 1.39
N VAL A 69 23.87 10.14 0.21
CA VAL A 69 24.91 9.15 -0.10
C VAL A 69 26.03 9.86 -0.84
N ASN A 70 27.20 9.95 -0.19
CA ASN A 70 28.39 10.58 -0.76
C ASN A 70 29.04 9.72 -1.86
N GLU A 71 29.85 10.35 -2.71
CA GLU A 71 30.57 9.69 -3.79
C GLU A 71 31.47 8.56 -3.26
N GLY A 72 31.49 7.41 -3.95
CA GLY A 72 32.26 6.22 -3.54
C GLY A 72 31.64 5.38 -2.42
N ILE A 73 30.49 5.79 -1.86
CA ILE A 73 29.75 5.04 -0.84
C ILE A 73 28.57 4.32 -1.49
N ARG A 74 28.32 3.04 -1.15
CA ARG A 74 27.17 2.28 -1.68
C ARG A 74 27.07 2.26 -3.21
N GLU A 75 28.21 2.15 -3.90
CA GLU A 75 28.20 1.98 -5.34
C GLU A 75 27.42 0.72 -5.75
N LYS A 76 26.61 0.83 -6.81
CA LYS A 76 25.75 -0.28 -7.32
C LYS A 76 24.77 -0.82 -6.26
N SER A 77 24.29 0.04 -5.39
CA SER A 77 23.34 -0.29 -4.32
C SER A 77 22.21 0.76 -4.29
N ALA A 78 21.61 1.01 -3.13
CA ALA A 78 20.63 2.07 -2.91
C ALA A 78 20.86 2.81 -1.59
N ALA A 79 20.34 4.03 -1.48
CA ALA A 79 20.39 4.80 -0.24
C ALA A 79 19.58 4.11 0.86
N ILE A 80 18.36 3.67 0.54
CA ILE A 80 17.50 2.89 1.43
C ILE A 80 17.32 1.49 0.84
N LEU A 81 17.55 0.46 1.65
CA LEU A 81 17.32 -0.94 1.29
C LEU A 81 16.26 -1.54 2.23
N LEU A 82 15.18 -2.03 1.66
CA LEU A 82 14.03 -2.57 2.38
C LEU A 82 13.83 -4.06 2.06
N PRO A 83 13.42 -4.88 3.05
CA PRO A 83 13.01 -6.26 2.81
C PRO A 83 11.71 -6.33 1.99
N GLU A 84 11.33 -7.52 1.53
CA GLU A 84 10.04 -7.75 0.89
C GLU A 84 8.86 -7.34 1.79
N ASP A 85 7.77 -6.88 1.16
CA ASP A 85 6.53 -6.45 1.81
C ASP A 85 6.72 -5.27 2.79
N SER A 86 7.58 -4.32 2.44
CA SER A 86 7.86 -3.16 3.29
C SER A 86 6.94 -1.97 2.99
N ILE A 87 6.69 -1.16 4.02
CA ILE A 87 6.03 0.14 3.90
C ILE A 87 7.06 1.25 4.16
N LEU A 88 7.17 2.20 3.25
CA LEU A 88 7.82 3.48 3.47
C LEU A 88 6.73 4.51 3.84
N TRP A 89 6.61 4.83 5.12
CA TRP A 89 5.63 5.78 5.62
C TRP A 89 6.23 7.20 5.60
N LEU A 90 5.63 8.11 4.84
CA LEU A 90 6.10 9.48 4.70
C LEU A 90 5.27 10.42 5.57
N GLU A 91 5.96 11.11 6.48
CA GLU A 91 5.46 12.25 7.24
C GLU A 91 6.27 13.51 6.93
N GLY A 92 5.69 14.68 7.19
CA GLY A 92 6.36 15.94 6.91
C GLY A 92 6.52 16.21 5.41
N LYS A 93 6.91 17.44 5.07
CA LYS A 93 6.97 17.88 3.66
C LYS A 93 8.39 18.08 3.13
N ASN A 94 9.39 17.86 3.97
CA ASN A 94 10.80 18.10 3.66
C ASN A 94 11.64 16.80 3.72
N ASN A 95 11.11 15.67 3.25
CA ASN A 95 11.95 14.48 3.10
C ASN A 95 12.76 14.59 1.79
N GLU A 96 14.05 14.28 1.86
CA GLU A 96 14.94 14.29 0.72
C GLU A 96 15.93 13.12 0.79
N ILE A 97 16.15 12.44 -0.34
CA ILE A 97 17.22 11.47 -0.53
C ILE A 97 18.08 11.96 -1.71
N THR A 98 19.36 12.23 -1.46
CA THR A 98 20.33 12.57 -2.51
C THR A 98 21.35 11.46 -2.69
N THR A 99 21.53 10.95 -3.91
CA THR A 99 22.60 9.99 -4.22
C THR A 99 23.63 10.59 -5.18
N ASN A 100 24.87 10.72 -4.71
CA ASN A 100 26.01 11.17 -5.51
C ASN A 100 26.89 10.01 -6.01
N SER A 101 26.63 8.80 -5.52
CA SER A 101 27.47 7.63 -5.77
C SER A 101 27.12 6.87 -7.05
N TYR A 102 28.10 6.16 -7.59
CA TYR A 102 28.00 5.44 -8.87
C TYR A 102 26.94 4.32 -8.83
N HIS A 103 25.95 4.39 -9.73
CA HIS A 103 24.83 3.43 -9.79
C HIS A 103 24.11 3.23 -8.43
N CYS A 104 24.00 4.28 -7.62
CA CYS A 104 23.28 4.21 -6.35
C CYS A 104 21.83 4.72 -6.50
N SER A 105 20.88 3.79 -6.41
CA SER A 105 19.43 4.07 -6.47
C SER A 105 18.95 4.79 -5.21
N GLY A 106 17.79 5.45 -5.27
CA GLY A 106 17.23 6.12 -4.10
C GLY A 106 16.73 5.09 -3.09
N ILE A 107 15.70 4.36 -3.48
CA ILE A 107 15.05 3.33 -2.66
C ILE A 107 15.13 2.00 -3.40
N TYR A 108 15.41 0.93 -2.68
CA TYR A 108 15.36 -0.44 -3.16
C TYR A 108 14.51 -1.30 -2.21
N SER A 109 13.65 -2.15 -2.78
CA SER A 109 12.91 -3.18 -2.06
C SER A 109 13.19 -4.57 -2.65
N ASP A 110 13.34 -5.59 -1.80
CA ASP A 110 13.51 -6.99 -2.21
C ASP A 110 12.22 -7.67 -2.72
N GLY A 111 11.06 -7.04 -2.49
CA GLY A 111 9.72 -7.51 -2.86
C GLY A 111 8.74 -6.34 -2.97
N ASP A 112 7.46 -6.58 -2.74
CA ASP A 112 6.44 -5.54 -2.80
C ASP A 112 6.81 -4.34 -1.91
N LEU A 113 6.57 -3.13 -2.43
CA LEU A 113 6.85 -1.87 -1.73
C LEU A 113 5.60 -0.99 -1.76
N SER A 114 5.17 -0.56 -0.58
CA SER A 114 4.17 0.49 -0.43
C SER A 114 4.81 1.78 0.05
N ILE A 115 4.44 2.92 -0.53
CA ILE A 115 4.80 4.25 -0.03
C ILE A 115 3.50 4.96 0.35
N GLU A 116 3.31 5.20 1.65
CA GLU A 116 2.03 5.60 2.26
C GLU A 116 2.19 6.84 3.15
N GLY A 117 1.09 7.45 3.60
CA GLY A 117 1.07 8.65 4.45
C GLY A 117 0.68 9.97 3.77
N ASP A 118 0.91 11.09 4.47
CA ASP A 118 0.62 12.46 4.00
C ASP A 118 1.92 13.28 3.87
N GLY A 119 3.02 12.60 3.56
CA GLY A 119 4.34 13.22 3.44
C GLY A 119 4.72 13.57 2.01
N LYS A 120 5.81 14.34 1.87
CA LYS A 120 6.46 14.59 0.59
C LYS A 120 7.91 14.09 0.61
N LEU A 121 8.35 13.47 -0.48
CA LEU A 121 9.71 12.99 -0.68
C LEU A 121 10.30 13.49 -1.99
N GLU A 122 11.49 14.09 -1.92
CA GLU A 122 12.33 14.44 -3.05
C GLU A 122 13.44 13.38 -3.21
N VAL A 123 13.57 12.77 -4.37
CA VAL A 123 14.63 11.79 -4.67
C VAL A 123 15.52 12.32 -5.78
N ASN A 124 16.75 12.68 -5.44
CA ASN A 124 17.73 13.34 -6.30
C ASN A 124 18.92 12.40 -6.61
N ILE A 125 18.96 11.84 -7.80
CA ILE A 125 20.03 10.94 -8.26
C ILE A 125 20.97 11.68 -9.20
N LYS A 126 22.25 11.77 -8.85
CA LYS A 126 23.25 12.48 -9.67
C LYS A 126 24.04 11.57 -10.60
N SER A 127 24.14 10.27 -10.29
CA SER A 127 24.92 9.31 -11.07
C SER A 127 24.10 8.54 -12.10
N MET A 128 24.68 8.33 -13.28
CA MET A 128 24.03 7.62 -14.39
C MET A 128 23.78 6.15 -14.03
N GLY A 129 22.67 5.59 -14.52
CA GLY A 129 22.41 4.14 -14.43
C GLY A 129 21.73 3.66 -13.16
N ALA A 130 21.32 4.57 -12.26
CA ALA A 130 20.49 4.30 -11.09
C ALA A 130 19.03 4.69 -11.33
N SER A 131 18.12 4.21 -10.47
CA SER A 131 16.69 4.50 -10.51
C SER A 131 16.23 5.08 -9.18
N ALA A 132 15.21 5.95 -9.18
CA ALA A 132 14.75 6.55 -7.93
C ALA A 132 14.11 5.52 -7.01
N ILE A 133 13.21 4.71 -7.56
CA ILE A 133 12.58 3.60 -6.87
C ILE A 133 12.91 2.31 -7.65
N TYR A 134 13.53 1.35 -6.98
CA TYR A 134 13.82 0.03 -7.49
C TYR A 134 13.02 -1.01 -6.70
N VAL A 135 12.19 -1.80 -7.37
CA VAL A 135 11.45 -2.91 -6.76
C VAL A 135 11.91 -4.22 -7.39
N ASN A 136 12.49 -5.10 -6.59
CA ASN A 136 12.87 -6.44 -7.00
C ASN A 136 11.74 -7.41 -6.68
N ASP A 137 11.37 -8.28 -7.62
CA ASP A 137 10.45 -9.40 -7.41
C ASP A 137 9.07 -9.06 -6.78
N GLY A 138 8.62 -7.84 -7.01
CA GLY A 138 7.39 -7.30 -6.45
C GLY A 138 6.81 -6.15 -7.26
N VAL A 139 5.80 -5.51 -6.69
CA VAL A 139 5.07 -4.38 -7.28
C VAL A 139 5.18 -3.13 -6.40
N LEU A 140 4.90 -1.96 -6.98
CA LEU A 140 4.92 -0.68 -6.29
C LEU A 140 3.50 -0.13 -6.05
N TYR A 141 3.21 0.22 -4.80
CA TYR A 141 2.00 0.95 -4.41
C TYR A 141 2.36 2.35 -3.90
N LEU A 142 1.69 3.38 -4.41
CA LEU A 142 1.69 4.72 -3.83
C LEU A 142 0.28 5.01 -3.33
N ASP A 143 0.11 5.29 -2.04
CA ASP A 143 -1.22 5.40 -1.42
C ASP A 143 -1.39 6.67 -0.57
N ASP A 144 -2.58 6.87 -0.02
CA ASP A 144 -2.98 8.02 0.78
C ASP A 144 -2.82 9.36 0.03
N LYS A 145 -1.87 10.20 0.45
CA LYS A 145 -1.64 11.55 -0.07
C LYS A 145 -0.14 11.81 -0.29
N VAL A 146 0.65 10.77 -0.46
CA VAL A 146 2.09 10.93 -0.62
C VAL A 146 2.41 11.71 -1.89
N GLU A 147 3.39 12.60 -1.78
CA GLU A 147 3.91 13.35 -2.92
C GLU A 147 5.36 12.96 -3.15
N ILE A 148 5.65 12.27 -4.25
CA ILE A 148 7.02 11.87 -4.60
C ILE A 148 7.47 12.67 -5.81
N ASN A 149 8.63 13.30 -5.69
CA ASN A 149 9.28 14.01 -6.76
C ASN A 149 10.64 13.37 -7.04
N VAL A 150 10.92 13.12 -8.31
CA VAL A 150 12.11 12.41 -8.73
C VAL A 150 12.91 13.26 -9.71
N ASP A 151 14.20 13.46 -9.42
CA ASP A 151 15.23 13.90 -10.37
C ASP A 151 16.17 12.72 -10.58
N SER A 152 15.96 11.95 -11.64
CA SER A 152 16.72 10.73 -11.95
C SER A 152 17.19 10.76 -13.39
N PRO A 153 18.44 10.34 -13.69
CA PRO A 153 18.98 10.40 -15.05
C PRO A 153 18.55 9.23 -15.94
N ARG A 154 17.73 8.29 -15.45
CA ARG A 154 17.39 7.09 -16.22
C ARG A 154 15.96 6.59 -16.02
N HIS A 155 15.59 6.22 -14.79
CA HIS A 155 14.26 5.70 -14.49
C HIS A 155 13.75 6.34 -13.20
N ALA A 156 12.48 6.73 -13.19
CA ALA A 156 11.80 7.08 -11.96
C ALA A 156 11.45 5.82 -11.17
N ILE A 157 10.91 4.82 -11.86
CA ILE A 157 10.54 3.52 -11.29
C ILE A 157 11.20 2.41 -12.12
N TYR A 158 11.84 1.48 -11.44
CA TYR A 158 12.41 0.27 -12.05
C TYR A 158 11.90 -0.96 -11.32
N ILE A 159 11.17 -1.82 -12.03
CA ILE A 159 10.65 -3.07 -11.50
C ILE A 159 11.37 -4.23 -12.17
N TYR A 160 11.96 -5.09 -11.36
CA TYR A 160 12.73 -6.24 -11.83
C TYR A 160 12.08 -7.55 -11.44
N ASN A 161 12.16 -8.54 -12.32
CA ASN A 161 11.71 -9.91 -12.08
C ASN A 161 10.21 -10.02 -11.75
N LEU A 162 9.37 -9.21 -12.42
CA LEU A 162 7.92 -9.18 -12.21
C LEU A 162 7.24 -10.48 -12.69
N LYS A 163 6.30 -11.02 -11.90
CA LYS A 163 5.55 -12.24 -12.22
C LYS A 163 4.40 -11.93 -13.19
N ALA A 164 3.86 -12.97 -13.82
CA ALA A 164 2.73 -12.81 -14.75
C ALA A 164 1.48 -12.29 -14.06
N ASN A 165 0.63 -11.57 -14.80
CA ASN A 165 -0.68 -11.07 -14.37
C ASN A 165 -0.63 -10.15 -13.13
N GLN A 166 0.42 -9.34 -13.01
CA GLN A 166 0.56 -8.34 -11.96
C GLN A 166 0.32 -6.93 -12.51
N VAL A 167 -0.22 -6.07 -11.64
CA VAL A 167 -0.20 -4.62 -11.83
C VAL A 167 1.14 -4.13 -11.30
N ALA A 168 2.02 -3.67 -12.19
CA ALA A 168 3.39 -3.32 -11.84
C ALA A 168 3.45 -2.12 -10.88
N VAL A 169 2.69 -1.07 -11.18
CA VAL A 169 2.61 0.17 -10.41
C VAL A 169 1.15 0.54 -10.22
N SER A 170 0.77 0.82 -8.98
CA SER A 170 -0.54 1.35 -8.61
C SER A 170 -0.38 2.69 -7.88
N VAL A 171 -1.00 3.74 -8.42
CA VAL A 171 -1.14 5.03 -7.73
C VAL A 171 -2.57 5.14 -7.24
N LEU A 172 -2.74 5.23 -5.92
CA LEU A 172 -4.01 5.19 -5.23
C LEU A 172 -4.34 6.56 -4.63
N ASP A 173 -5.57 6.66 -4.13
CA ASP A 173 -6.13 7.86 -3.48
C ASP A 173 -5.71 9.21 -4.06
N LYS A 174 -4.93 10.00 -3.32
CA LYS A 174 -4.41 11.31 -3.73
C LYS A 174 -2.89 11.28 -3.89
N ALA A 175 -2.30 10.09 -3.91
CA ALA A 175 -0.88 9.95 -4.13
C ALA A 175 -0.50 10.48 -5.51
N LYS A 176 0.72 11.02 -5.61
CA LYS A 176 1.29 11.45 -6.88
C LYS A 176 2.79 11.21 -6.94
N LEU A 177 3.27 10.89 -8.13
CA LEU A 177 4.68 10.77 -8.43
C LEU A 177 5.02 11.64 -9.65
N THR A 178 5.99 12.53 -9.49
CA THR A 178 6.38 13.52 -10.51
C THR A 178 7.81 13.28 -10.94
N PHE A 179 8.08 13.34 -12.25
CA PHE A 179 9.43 13.23 -12.82
C PHE A 179 9.60 14.08 -14.09
N PRO A 180 10.83 14.38 -14.50
CA PRO A 180 11.13 15.10 -15.75
C PRO A 180 10.56 14.40 -16.98
N ASP A 181 9.97 15.18 -17.88
CA ASP A 181 9.42 14.64 -19.13
C ASP A 181 10.48 14.03 -20.07
N GLU A 182 11.75 14.42 -19.91
CA GLU A 182 12.89 13.86 -20.65
C GLU A 182 13.11 12.36 -20.41
N LEU A 183 12.55 11.80 -19.33
CA LEU A 183 12.55 10.36 -19.10
C LEU A 183 11.64 9.61 -20.08
N GLY A 184 10.57 10.25 -20.56
CA GLY A 184 9.61 9.68 -21.51
C GLY A 184 9.15 8.26 -21.15
N ASP A 185 9.07 7.39 -22.16
CA ASP A 185 8.63 5.99 -22.02
C ASP A 185 9.55 5.14 -21.10
N ASP A 186 10.79 5.59 -20.86
CA ASP A 186 11.73 4.91 -19.99
C ASP A 186 11.52 5.27 -18.50
N ALA A 187 10.63 6.21 -18.16
CA ALA A 187 10.42 6.64 -16.78
C ALA A 187 9.97 5.50 -15.85
N VAL A 188 9.09 4.63 -16.34
CA VAL A 188 8.61 3.42 -15.65
C VAL A 188 9.08 2.19 -16.43
N TYR A 189 10.14 1.55 -15.93
CA TYR A 189 10.78 0.44 -16.63
C TYR A 189 10.54 -0.89 -15.92
N VAL A 190 10.02 -1.88 -16.64
CA VAL A 190 9.66 -3.19 -16.09
C VAL A 190 10.39 -4.31 -16.81
N ILE A 191 11.10 -5.16 -16.05
CA ILE A 191 11.63 -6.44 -16.52
C ILE A 191 10.81 -7.56 -15.90
N THR A 192 10.23 -8.42 -16.73
CA THR A 192 9.47 -9.58 -16.29
C THR A 192 10.35 -10.80 -16.06
N ARG A 193 9.86 -11.76 -15.26
CA ARG A 193 10.52 -13.07 -15.10
C ARG A 193 10.61 -13.79 -16.45
N ASN A 194 11.59 -14.68 -16.57
CA ASN A 194 11.72 -15.54 -17.76
C ASN A 194 10.40 -16.29 -18.04
N LYS A 195 9.95 -16.28 -19.30
CA LYS A 195 8.70 -16.87 -19.81
C LYS A 195 7.41 -16.14 -19.43
N VAL A 196 7.48 -14.97 -18.80
CA VAL A 196 6.31 -14.09 -18.63
C VAL A 196 6.16 -13.24 -19.89
N ASP A 197 4.96 -13.20 -20.46
CA ASP A 197 4.63 -12.29 -21.55
C ASP A 197 4.61 -10.84 -21.02
N PRO A 198 5.47 -9.94 -21.53
CA PRO A 198 5.48 -8.54 -21.10
C PRO A 198 4.13 -7.83 -21.29
N ASN A 199 3.31 -8.27 -22.24
CA ASN A 199 1.97 -7.69 -22.48
C ASN A 199 0.93 -8.10 -21.42
N SER A 200 1.24 -9.08 -20.56
CA SER A 200 0.37 -9.46 -19.43
C SER A 200 0.48 -8.52 -18.24
N ILE A 201 1.41 -7.58 -18.28
CA ILE A 201 1.64 -6.61 -17.21
C ILE A 201 0.75 -5.40 -17.42
N THR A 202 0.11 -4.96 -16.34
CA THR A 202 -0.76 -3.78 -16.34
C THR A 202 -0.23 -2.70 -15.39
N PHE A 203 -0.76 -1.50 -15.54
CA PHE A 203 -0.44 -0.34 -14.73
C PHE A 203 -1.74 0.33 -14.29
N ASP A 204 -1.79 0.79 -13.05
CA ASP A 204 -2.95 1.44 -12.47
C ASP A 204 -2.59 2.87 -12.07
N TYR A 205 -2.41 3.71 -13.08
CA TYR A 205 -2.19 5.13 -12.93
C TYR A 205 -2.66 5.90 -14.17
N LYS A 206 -2.92 7.19 -13.98
CA LYS A 206 -3.12 8.17 -15.04
C LYS A 206 -1.88 9.05 -15.14
N GLU A 207 -1.37 9.16 -16.36
CA GLU A 207 -0.26 10.05 -16.69
C GLU A 207 -0.78 11.41 -17.16
N THR A 208 -0.14 12.49 -16.68
CA THR A 208 -0.43 13.87 -17.08
C THR A 208 0.87 14.61 -17.38
N HIS A 209 0.92 15.32 -18.51
CA HIS A 209 2.11 16.04 -18.95
C HIS A 209 1.89 17.54 -18.79
N ASP A 210 2.78 18.21 -18.08
CA ASP A 210 2.88 19.65 -18.07
C ASP A 210 4.08 20.07 -18.93
N LYS A 211 3.79 20.50 -20.17
CA LYS A 211 4.83 20.93 -21.12
C LYS A 211 5.48 22.26 -20.77
N ALA A 212 4.85 23.08 -19.93
CA ALA A 212 5.43 24.36 -19.52
C ALA A 212 6.50 24.14 -18.46
N GLU A 213 6.24 23.19 -17.56
CA GLU A 213 7.14 22.81 -16.47
C GLU A 213 8.09 21.65 -16.84
N GLU A 214 7.96 21.06 -18.04
CA GLU A 214 8.77 19.92 -18.53
C GLU A 214 8.70 18.71 -17.56
N ILE A 215 7.50 18.44 -17.02
CA ILE A 215 7.26 17.35 -16.05
C ILE A 215 6.10 16.45 -16.44
N ILE A 216 6.17 15.21 -15.96
CA ILE A 216 5.11 14.20 -16.02
C ILE A 216 4.69 13.85 -14.59
N THR A 217 3.39 13.76 -14.34
CA THR A 217 2.82 13.35 -13.05
C THR A 217 1.96 12.10 -13.22
N LEU A 218 2.26 11.06 -12.44
CA LEU A 218 1.41 9.90 -12.23
C LEU A 218 0.45 10.15 -11.07
N THR A 219 -0.84 9.92 -11.31
CA THR A 219 -1.91 10.04 -10.30
C THR A 219 -2.85 8.85 -10.40
N LYS A 220 -3.79 8.73 -9.46
CA LYS A 220 -4.80 7.67 -9.50
C LYS A 220 -5.54 7.62 -10.84
N ALA A 221 -5.66 6.42 -11.41
CA ALA A 221 -6.49 6.19 -12.58
C ALA A 221 -7.96 6.54 -12.26
N GLU A 222 -8.56 7.39 -13.08
CA GLU A 222 -9.99 7.68 -12.94
C GLU A 222 -10.78 6.40 -13.25
N ALA A 223 -11.67 6.00 -12.33
CA ALA A 223 -12.64 4.96 -12.63
C ALA A 223 -13.42 5.38 -13.87
N GLN A 224 -13.50 4.50 -14.88
CA GLN A 224 -14.37 4.73 -16.02
C GLN A 224 -15.78 4.98 -15.49
N LYS A 225 -16.25 6.22 -15.62
CA LYS A 225 -17.66 6.55 -15.46
C LYS A 225 -18.39 5.70 -16.51
N PRO A 226 -19.45 4.94 -16.16
CA PRO A 226 -20.24 4.26 -17.18
C PRO A 226 -20.72 5.32 -18.17
N GLU A 227 -20.32 5.15 -19.43
CA GLU A 227 -20.71 6.02 -20.52
C GLU A 227 -22.24 6.00 -20.61
N PRO A 228 -22.93 7.16 -20.68
CA PRO A 228 -24.38 7.17 -20.74
C PRO A 228 -24.82 6.51 -22.05
N GLU A 229 -25.43 5.33 -21.94
CA GLU A 229 -25.95 4.59 -23.09
C GLU A 229 -26.91 5.48 -23.91
N LYS A 230 -26.61 5.59 -25.20
CA LYS A 230 -27.43 6.26 -26.21
C LYS A 230 -28.71 5.42 -26.41
N PRO A 231 -29.91 6.01 -26.51
CA PRO A 231 -31.14 5.23 -26.53
C PRO A 231 -31.25 4.43 -27.83
N GLU A 232 -31.23 3.10 -27.71
CA GLU A 232 -31.48 2.15 -28.81
C GLU A 232 -32.97 1.72 -28.77
N PRO A 233 -33.64 1.52 -29.94
CA PRO A 233 -35.08 1.52 -30.01
C PRO A 233 -35.71 0.21 -29.51
N GLU A 234 -36.85 0.36 -28.84
CA GLU A 234 -37.60 -0.71 -28.18
C GLU A 234 -37.95 -1.88 -29.12
N LYS A 235 -37.61 -3.10 -28.69
CA LYS A 235 -38.15 -4.38 -29.17
C LYS A 235 -38.55 -5.24 -27.95
N PRO A 236 -39.51 -6.16 -28.10
CA PRO A 236 -40.63 -6.29 -27.18
C PRO A 236 -40.33 -7.23 -26.02
N GLU A 237 -40.99 -6.94 -24.89
CA GLU A 237 -40.93 -7.70 -23.63
C GLU A 237 -40.99 -9.22 -23.81
N GLU A 238 -39.90 -9.89 -23.43
CA GLU A 238 -39.93 -11.30 -23.02
C GLU A 238 -40.07 -11.39 -21.49
N LYS A 239 -40.92 -12.32 -21.05
CA LYS A 239 -41.35 -12.52 -19.67
C LYS A 239 -40.20 -12.92 -18.74
N PRO A 240 -40.34 -12.69 -17.41
CA PRO A 240 -39.22 -12.67 -16.49
C PRO A 240 -38.63 -14.06 -16.29
N ILE A 241 -37.30 -14.16 -16.43
CA ILE A 241 -36.52 -15.19 -15.75
C ILE A 241 -36.13 -14.58 -14.40
N GLU A 242 -36.54 -15.19 -13.30
CA GLU A 242 -36.16 -14.77 -11.95
C GLU A 242 -34.63 -14.87 -11.81
N GLU A 243 -33.98 -13.72 -11.77
CA GLU A 243 -32.56 -13.59 -11.47
C GLU A 243 -32.36 -13.81 -9.96
N ILE A 244 -31.55 -14.79 -9.60
CA ILE A 244 -31.18 -15.04 -8.21
C ILE A 244 -30.29 -13.86 -7.76
N LYS A 245 -30.85 -12.95 -6.96
CA LYS A 245 -30.10 -11.85 -6.34
C LYS A 245 -29.18 -12.40 -5.27
N ASN A 246 -27.92 -12.59 -5.60
CA ASN A 246 -26.88 -12.83 -4.59
C ASN A 246 -26.50 -11.48 -3.95
N ASP A 247 -26.43 -11.44 -2.63
CA ASP A 247 -26.00 -10.26 -1.89
C ASP A 247 -24.47 -10.20 -1.84
N THR A 248 -23.90 -9.05 -2.16
CA THR A 248 -22.44 -8.81 -2.10
C THR A 248 -22.09 -7.96 -0.90
N TYR A 249 -21.14 -8.42 -0.09
CA TYR A 249 -20.59 -7.68 1.05
C TYR A 249 -19.13 -7.33 0.81
N THR A 250 -18.79 -6.06 0.96
CA THR A 250 -17.47 -5.51 0.64
C THR A 250 -16.86 -4.91 1.90
N MET A 251 -15.69 -5.42 2.30
CA MET A 251 -14.93 -4.97 3.47
C MET A 251 -13.54 -4.53 3.02
N SER A 252 -13.18 -3.27 3.24
CA SER A 252 -11.85 -2.76 2.89
C SER A 252 -10.96 -2.67 4.13
N ILE A 253 -9.69 -3.04 4.00
CA ILE A 253 -8.67 -2.87 5.03
C ILE A 253 -8.60 -1.40 5.44
N GLY A 254 -8.48 -1.13 6.74
CA GLY A 254 -8.47 0.22 7.29
C GLY A 254 -9.84 0.91 7.32
N ASN A 255 -10.85 0.36 6.63
CA ASN A 255 -12.19 0.93 6.59
C ASN A 255 -13.13 0.24 7.59
N LYS A 256 -13.78 1.04 8.43
CA LYS A 256 -14.78 0.57 9.39
C LYS A 256 -16.14 0.28 8.73
N ASN A 257 -16.38 0.77 7.52
CA ASN A 257 -17.65 0.59 6.84
C ASN A 257 -17.65 -0.67 5.98
N ILE A 258 -18.80 -1.34 5.99
CA ILE A 258 -19.07 -2.51 5.18
C ILE A 258 -20.19 -2.16 4.22
N LEU A 259 -19.93 -2.41 2.95
CA LEU A 259 -20.91 -2.16 1.91
C LEU A 259 -21.69 -3.44 1.63
N LYS A 260 -23.02 -3.35 1.57
CA LYS A 260 -23.89 -4.37 0.99
C LYS A 260 -24.39 -3.85 -0.35
N ASN A 261 -24.12 -4.54 -1.44
CA ASN A 261 -24.52 -4.15 -2.80
C ASN A 261 -24.15 -2.67 -3.10
N GLY A 262 -22.95 -2.26 -2.67
CA GLY A 262 -22.41 -0.90 -2.86
C GLY A 262 -22.92 0.17 -1.88
N ALA A 263 -23.88 -0.12 -1.00
CA ALA A 263 -24.37 0.82 0.01
C ALA A 263 -23.86 0.47 1.42
N ILE A 264 -23.57 1.48 2.26
CA ILE A 264 -23.13 1.23 3.65
C ILE A 264 -24.23 0.49 4.40
N ALA A 265 -23.92 -0.73 4.83
CA ALA A 265 -24.83 -1.63 5.55
C ALA A 265 -24.49 -1.74 7.03
N HIS A 266 -23.21 -1.64 7.37
CA HIS A 266 -22.74 -1.73 8.74
C HIS A 266 -21.47 -0.91 8.93
N SER A 267 -21.24 -0.44 10.16
CA SER A 267 -19.99 0.23 10.56
C SER A 267 -19.44 -0.47 11.81
N THR A 268 -18.14 -0.74 11.83
CA THR A 268 -17.46 -1.49 12.88
C THR A 268 -16.64 -0.55 13.77
N ASP A 269 -16.41 -0.93 15.02
CA ASP A 269 -15.60 -0.10 15.92
C ASP A 269 -14.11 -0.11 15.55
N VAL A 270 -13.67 -1.22 14.95
CA VAL A 270 -12.29 -1.52 14.55
C VAL A 270 -12.28 -1.95 13.09
N ALA A 271 -11.29 -1.50 12.33
CA ALA A 271 -11.17 -1.82 10.93
C ALA A 271 -10.50 -3.20 10.73
N PRO A 272 -10.80 -3.89 9.62
CA PRO A 272 -9.96 -4.99 9.14
C PRO A 272 -8.51 -4.52 8.94
N TYR A 273 -7.55 -5.41 9.20
CA TYR A 273 -6.13 -5.12 8.99
C TYR A 273 -5.44 -6.34 8.37
N ILE A 274 -4.20 -6.17 7.94
CA ILE A 274 -3.36 -7.27 7.45
C ILE A 274 -2.32 -7.56 8.51
N LYS A 275 -2.12 -8.84 8.84
CA LYS A 275 -1.04 -9.28 9.73
C LYS A 275 -0.46 -10.60 9.24
N ASN A 276 0.86 -10.66 9.11
CA ASN A 276 1.58 -11.84 8.63
C ASN A 276 0.99 -12.42 7.32
N GLY A 277 0.57 -11.56 6.39
CA GLY A 277 -0.04 -11.97 5.12
C GLY A 277 -1.49 -12.45 5.21
N TYR A 278 -2.14 -12.33 6.38
CA TYR A 278 -3.54 -12.68 6.56
C TYR A 278 -4.40 -11.44 6.76
N THR A 279 -5.51 -11.36 6.03
CA THR A 279 -6.57 -10.39 6.29
C THR A 279 -7.26 -10.75 7.60
N MET A 280 -7.01 -9.95 8.64
CA MET A 280 -7.59 -10.08 9.96
C MET A 280 -8.90 -9.28 10.01
N LEU A 281 -9.99 -9.98 10.29
CA LEU A 281 -11.33 -9.41 10.29
C LEU A 281 -11.96 -9.51 11.68
N PRO A 282 -12.70 -8.47 12.13
CA PRO A 282 -13.38 -8.53 13.42
C PRO A 282 -14.46 -9.62 13.35
N LEU A 283 -14.39 -10.63 14.22
CA LEU A 283 -15.24 -11.82 14.13
C LEU A 283 -16.73 -11.49 14.24
N ARG A 284 -17.09 -10.59 15.17
CA ARG A 284 -18.49 -10.15 15.38
C ARG A 284 -19.10 -9.58 14.10
N THR A 285 -18.30 -8.83 13.36
CA THR A 285 -18.69 -8.20 12.12
C THR A 285 -19.08 -9.25 11.08
N LEU A 286 -18.20 -10.25 10.87
CA LEU A 286 -18.43 -11.34 9.93
C LEU A 286 -19.69 -12.15 10.27
N LEU A 287 -19.94 -12.35 11.56
CA LEU A 287 -21.12 -13.06 12.04
C LEU A 287 -22.40 -12.25 11.79
N VAL A 288 -22.41 -10.95 12.06
CA VAL A 288 -23.59 -10.08 11.90
C VAL A 288 -23.97 -9.89 10.43
N ILE A 289 -22.99 -9.80 9.51
CA ILE A 289 -23.28 -9.72 8.07
C ILE A 289 -23.84 -11.03 7.51
N SER A 290 -23.46 -12.17 8.11
CA SER A 290 -23.93 -13.49 7.68
C SER A 290 -25.30 -13.82 8.29
N ASN A 291 -25.50 -13.50 9.57
CA ASN A 291 -26.78 -13.62 10.26
C ASN A 291 -26.95 -12.49 11.30
N PRO A 292 -27.86 -11.54 11.08
CA PRO A 292 -28.10 -10.42 12.00
C PRO A 292 -28.52 -10.84 13.42
N ASN A 293 -29.09 -12.04 13.56
CA ASN A 293 -29.63 -12.59 14.81
C ASN A 293 -28.70 -13.61 15.47
N VAL A 294 -27.44 -13.67 15.03
CA VAL A 294 -26.43 -14.57 15.62
C VAL A 294 -26.23 -14.29 17.12
N GLU A 295 -26.26 -15.36 17.92
CA GLU A 295 -25.99 -15.27 19.34
C GLU A 295 -24.50 -15.41 19.61
N ILE A 296 -23.93 -14.42 20.32
CA ILE A 296 -22.52 -14.39 20.70
C ILE A 296 -22.42 -14.11 22.19
N ILE A 297 -21.93 -15.07 22.96
CA ILE A 297 -21.68 -14.97 24.39
C ILE A 297 -20.18 -14.81 24.61
N TRP A 298 -19.78 -13.70 25.24
CA TRP A 298 -18.39 -13.43 25.59
C TRP A 298 -18.13 -13.61 27.09
N ASN A 299 -17.16 -14.45 27.44
CA ASN A 299 -16.64 -14.55 28.80
C ASN A 299 -15.34 -13.73 28.92
N SER A 300 -15.40 -12.62 29.64
CA SER A 300 -14.28 -11.69 29.79
C SER A 300 -13.13 -12.21 30.67
N HIS A 301 -13.41 -13.17 31.56
CA HIS A 301 -12.42 -13.78 32.45
C HIS A 301 -11.58 -14.81 31.71
N THR A 302 -12.22 -15.70 30.95
CA THR A 302 -11.54 -16.75 30.17
C THR A 302 -11.19 -16.32 28.75
N LYS A 303 -11.58 -15.10 28.35
CA LYS A 303 -11.42 -14.55 26.99
C LYS A 303 -11.99 -15.48 25.91
N THR A 304 -13.18 -16.01 26.17
CA THR A 304 -13.82 -17.03 25.34
C THR A 304 -15.07 -16.47 24.68
N ALA A 305 -15.17 -16.61 23.36
CA ALA A 305 -16.38 -16.38 22.59
C ALA A 305 -17.09 -17.71 22.32
N THR A 306 -18.36 -17.81 22.74
CA THR A 306 -19.26 -18.91 22.38
C THR A 306 -20.30 -18.39 21.40
N ILE A 307 -20.38 -19.01 20.22
CA ILE A 307 -21.20 -18.56 19.11
C ILE A 307 -22.17 -19.66 18.73
N SER A 308 -23.46 -19.33 18.66
CA SER A 308 -24.51 -20.21 18.13
C SER A 308 -24.88 -19.73 16.73
N TYR A 309 -24.50 -20.49 15.70
CA TYR A 309 -24.76 -20.15 14.30
C TYR A 309 -25.28 -21.36 13.55
N GLU A 310 -26.47 -21.24 12.95
CA GLU A 310 -27.13 -22.28 12.13
C GLU A 310 -27.13 -23.69 12.75
N GLY A 311 -27.33 -23.76 14.07
CA GLY A 311 -27.39 -25.04 14.80
C GLY A 311 -26.03 -25.63 15.20
N SER A 312 -24.92 -24.99 14.81
CA SER A 312 -23.57 -25.33 15.26
C SER A 312 -23.12 -24.43 16.43
N THR A 313 -22.32 -24.98 17.33
CA THR A 313 -21.69 -24.24 18.44
C THR A 313 -20.19 -24.09 18.20
N PHE A 314 -19.70 -22.85 18.21
CA PHE A 314 -18.29 -22.52 18.09
C PHE A 314 -17.76 -21.95 19.40
N ILE A 315 -16.61 -22.44 19.86
CA ILE A 315 -15.92 -21.89 21.03
C ILE A 315 -14.52 -21.45 20.60
N ILE A 316 -14.27 -20.14 20.67
CA ILE A 316 -13.00 -19.51 20.27
C ILE A 316 -12.40 -18.82 21.50
N ILE A 317 -11.14 -19.12 21.79
CA ILE A 317 -10.39 -18.54 22.92
C ILE A 317 -9.36 -17.58 22.34
N ALA A 318 -9.33 -16.34 22.83
CA ALA A 318 -8.35 -15.35 22.40
C ALA A 318 -6.91 -15.83 22.65
N ASN A 319 -6.00 -15.49 21.74
CA ASN A 319 -4.58 -15.84 21.78
C ASN A 319 -4.30 -17.35 21.69
N HIS A 320 -5.26 -18.13 21.20
CA HIS A 320 -5.06 -19.53 20.84
C HIS A 320 -5.13 -19.71 19.32
N ASP A 321 -4.37 -20.70 18.83
CA ASP A 321 -4.33 -21.18 17.45
C ASP A 321 -5.31 -22.35 17.21
N THR A 322 -6.24 -22.58 18.14
CA THR A 322 -7.24 -23.64 18.07
C THR A 322 -8.60 -23.15 18.58
N MET A 323 -9.67 -23.79 18.10
CA MET A 323 -11.06 -23.56 18.52
C MET A 323 -11.84 -24.88 18.52
N THR A 324 -13.09 -24.91 19.02
CA THR A 324 -13.96 -26.10 18.92
C THR A 324 -15.27 -25.85 18.17
N LYS A 325 -15.59 -26.72 17.20
CA LYS A 325 -16.85 -26.75 16.44
C LYS A 325 -17.60 -28.01 16.85
N ASP A 326 -18.75 -27.86 17.49
CA ASP A 326 -19.55 -28.98 18.03
C ASP A 326 -18.72 -29.96 18.89
N GLY A 327 -17.84 -29.40 19.71
CA GLY A 327 -16.93 -30.16 20.59
C GLY A 327 -15.69 -30.76 19.92
N LYS A 328 -15.52 -30.62 18.60
CA LYS A 328 -14.31 -31.07 17.88
C LYS A 328 -13.31 -29.94 17.73
N THR A 329 -12.04 -30.21 18.05
CA THR A 329 -10.95 -29.23 17.88
C THR A 329 -10.64 -28.97 16.40
N VAL A 330 -10.56 -27.69 16.05
CA VAL A 330 -10.15 -27.18 14.73
C VAL A 330 -8.92 -26.29 14.92
N GLY A 331 -7.86 -26.56 14.17
CA GLY A 331 -6.66 -25.70 14.14
C GLY A 331 -6.85 -24.49 13.24
N LEU A 332 -6.30 -23.35 13.66
CA LEU A 332 -6.32 -22.06 12.99
C LEU A 332 -4.94 -21.78 12.35
N THR A 333 -4.94 -21.01 11.27
CA THR A 333 -3.71 -20.60 10.59
C THR A 333 -2.98 -19.49 11.31
N THR A 334 -3.71 -18.64 12.05
CA THR A 334 -3.15 -17.65 12.96
C THR A 334 -3.83 -17.77 14.33
N ALA A 335 -3.10 -17.42 15.39
CA ALA A 335 -3.72 -17.27 16.69
C ALA A 335 -4.77 -16.15 16.62
N THR A 336 -5.92 -16.36 17.27
CA THR A 336 -6.92 -15.29 17.36
C THR A 336 -6.42 -14.16 18.25
N GLU A 337 -6.82 -12.92 17.97
CA GLU A 337 -6.27 -11.76 18.67
C GLU A 337 -7.37 -10.83 19.17
N VAL A 338 -7.11 -10.12 20.26
CA VAL A 338 -8.02 -9.09 20.76
C VAL A 338 -7.35 -7.74 20.61
N ILE A 339 -7.89 -6.91 19.72
CA ILE A 339 -7.46 -5.51 19.52
C ILE A 339 -8.65 -4.61 19.83
N ASP A 340 -8.44 -3.59 20.67
CA ASP A 340 -9.47 -2.65 21.13
C ASP A 340 -10.76 -3.33 21.62
N GLY A 341 -10.62 -4.47 22.31
CA GLY A 341 -11.76 -5.22 22.85
C GLY A 341 -12.59 -5.96 21.80
N ARG A 342 -12.04 -6.20 20.61
CA ARG A 342 -12.67 -6.95 19.52
C ARG A 342 -11.80 -8.14 19.15
N LEU A 343 -12.42 -9.32 19.04
CA LEU A 343 -11.76 -10.56 18.65
C LEU A 343 -11.61 -10.60 17.12
N PHE A 344 -10.41 -10.88 16.65
CA PHE A 344 -10.04 -11.01 15.25
C PHE A 344 -9.74 -12.44 14.87
N VAL A 345 -10.14 -12.80 13.66
CA VAL A 345 -9.83 -14.07 13.02
C VAL A 345 -9.36 -13.79 11.59
N SER A 346 -8.48 -14.62 11.06
CA SER A 346 -8.11 -14.52 9.64
C SER A 346 -9.33 -14.84 8.76
N LEU A 347 -9.45 -14.17 7.61
CA LEU A 347 -10.48 -14.46 6.60
C LEU A 347 -10.46 -15.94 6.21
N ARG A 348 -9.27 -16.51 6.06
CA ARG A 348 -9.08 -17.92 5.70
C ARG A 348 -9.64 -18.86 6.76
N ASP A 349 -9.36 -18.59 8.03
CA ASP A 349 -9.89 -19.37 9.12
C ASP A 349 -11.40 -19.19 9.24
N TRP A 350 -11.91 -17.97 9.04
CA TRP A 350 -13.35 -17.75 8.96
C TRP A 350 -14.04 -18.58 7.88
N MET A 351 -13.50 -18.59 6.66
CA MET A 351 -14.02 -19.42 5.56
C MET A 351 -14.05 -20.90 5.94
N LYS A 352 -12.98 -21.39 6.58
CA LYS A 352 -12.88 -22.76 7.06
C LYS A 352 -13.88 -23.07 8.19
N ILE A 353 -14.08 -22.14 9.13
CA ILE A 353 -15.00 -22.31 10.27
C ILE A 353 -16.44 -22.45 9.77
N MET A 354 -16.80 -21.63 8.79
CA MET A 354 -18.14 -21.47 8.26
C MET A 354 -18.45 -22.33 7.04
N ASP A 355 -17.49 -23.17 6.63
CA ASP A 355 -17.57 -23.99 5.41
C ASP A 355 -17.92 -23.16 4.15
N ILE A 356 -17.41 -21.92 4.08
CA ILE A 356 -17.64 -21.01 2.94
C ILE A 356 -16.81 -21.48 1.74
N PRO A 357 -17.43 -21.74 0.58
CA PRO A 357 -16.73 -22.06 -0.66
C PRO A 357 -15.75 -20.96 -1.10
N ASN A 358 -14.64 -21.36 -1.72
CA ASN A 358 -13.61 -20.40 -2.16
C ASN A 358 -14.09 -19.43 -3.27
N ASP A 359 -15.13 -19.78 -4.03
CA ASP A 359 -15.70 -18.94 -5.08
C ASP A 359 -16.64 -17.85 -4.53
N GLN A 360 -17.05 -17.93 -3.27
CA GLN A 360 -17.84 -16.91 -2.59
C GLN A 360 -16.99 -15.78 -1.99
N VAL A 361 -15.66 -15.93 -1.97
CA VAL A 361 -14.75 -14.93 -1.38
C VAL A 361 -13.72 -14.50 -2.41
N VAL A 362 -13.76 -13.21 -2.76
CA VAL A 362 -12.77 -12.59 -3.63
C VAL A 362 -11.99 -11.58 -2.82
N TRP A 363 -10.69 -11.82 -2.68
CA TRP A 363 -9.77 -10.78 -2.21
C TRP A 363 -9.34 -9.96 -3.43
N ASN A 364 -9.67 -8.67 -3.42
CA ASN A 364 -9.10 -7.69 -4.32
C ASN A 364 -7.89 -7.05 -3.62
N PRO A 365 -6.66 -7.47 -3.95
CA PRO A 365 -5.46 -6.89 -3.36
C PRO A 365 -5.31 -5.40 -3.70
N ALA A 366 -5.74 -4.95 -4.89
CA ALA A 366 -5.60 -3.57 -5.34
C ALA A 366 -6.46 -2.59 -4.52
N THR A 367 -7.69 -2.98 -4.19
CA THR A 367 -8.55 -2.17 -3.32
C THR A 367 -8.45 -2.57 -1.85
N LYS A 368 -7.49 -3.44 -1.49
CA LYS A 368 -7.37 -4.12 -0.18
C LYS A 368 -8.75 -4.52 0.34
N THR A 369 -9.55 -5.17 -0.50
CA THR A 369 -10.97 -5.40 -0.24
C THR A 369 -11.32 -6.86 -0.31
N VAL A 370 -12.03 -7.34 0.69
CA VAL A 370 -12.69 -8.64 0.68
C VAL A 370 -14.11 -8.45 0.16
N THR A 371 -14.47 -9.17 -0.90
CA THR A 371 -15.85 -9.30 -1.39
C THR A 371 -16.37 -10.70 -1.06
N LEU A 372 -17.43 -10.75 -0.26
CA LEU A 372 -18.20 -11.95 0.05
C LEU A 372 -19.48 -11.95 -0.80
N THR A 373 -19.76 -13.04 -1.51
CA THR A 373 -21.00 -13.22 -2.28
C THR A 373 -21.83 -14.32 -1.64
N ASN A 374 -23.07 -14.01 -1.24
CA ASN A 374 -24.03 -14.95 -0.63
C ASN A 374 -25.23 -15.17 -1.52
#